data_AF-A0A923R2Z1-F1
#
_entry.id   AF-A0A923R2Z1-F1
#
_cell.length_a   1.000
_cell.length_b   1.000
_cell.length_c   1.000
_cell.angle_alpha   90.00
_cell.angle_beta   90.00
_cell.angle_gamma   90.00
#
_symmetry.space_group_name_H-M   'P 1'
#
loop_
_entity.id
_entity.type
_entity.pdbx_description
1 polymer ?
#
loop_
_entity_poly.entity_id
_entity_poly.type
_entity_poly.pdbx_seq_one_letter_code
_entity_poly.pdbx_strand_id
1 'polypeptide(L)'
;MNFCPQLNTLIGGRGSGKSSVLRFIRGVFNRTTDLEGLNEILKDHNEFYQRENGRPKKGVLNENTVIEIEFNRSNTLHKFTATNIKNATDQQIKIEKYNTDTSIWDEISDVGYMDFFEFGDHCKTHHINFTP
;
A
#
# COMPACT_ATOMS: atom_id res chain seq x y z
N MET A 1 2.58 11.22 5.68
CA MET A 1 2.71 12.04 4.45
C MET A 1 1.30 12.27 3.94
N ASN A 2 0.92 13.47 3.50
CA ASN A 2 -0.45 13.75 3.06
C ASN A 2 -0.44 14.13 1.58
N PHE A 3 -1.28 13.48 0.78
CA PHE A 3 -1.41 13.78 -0.66
C PHE A 3 -2.55 14.78 -0.90
N CYS A 4 -2.34 15.71 -1.82
CA CYS A 4 -3.33 16.63 -2.38
C CYS A 4 -4.17 15.94 -3.48
N PRO A 5 -5.46 16.28 -3.65
CA PRO A 5 -6.34 15.71 -4.67
C PRO A 5 -5.86 15.80 -6.13
N GLN A 6 -5.06 16.80 -6.47
CA GLN A 6 -4.83 17.17 -7.87
C GLN A 6 -3.44 16.76 -8.35
N LEU A 7 -2.41 17.18 -7.64
CA LEU A 7 -1.03 16.96 -8.01
C LEU A 7 -0.17 16.83 -6.75
N ASN A 8 0.65 15.78 -6.74
CA ASN A 8 1.64 15.57 -5.69
C ASN A 8 2.98 15.32 -6.34
N THR A 9 3.98 16.07 -5.90
CA THR A 9 5.36 15.87 -6.36
C THR A 9 6.19 15.40 -5.19
N LEU A 10 6.73 14.18 -5.29
CA LEU A 10 7.68 13.65 -4.33
C LEU A 10 9.10 13.96 -4.80
N ILE A 11 9.74 14.98 -4.22
CA ILE A 11 11.10 15.44 -4.56
C ILE A 11 12.08 15.02 -3.46
N GLY A 12 13.29 14.65 -3.86
CA GLY A 12 14.36 14.27 -2.93
C GLY A 12 15.61 13.78 -3.67
N GLY A 13 16.76 13.76 -3.00
CA GLY A 13 18.03 13.31 -3.57
C GLY A 13 18.06 11.83 -3.96
N ARG A 14 19.14 11.37 -4.61
CA ARG A 14 19.33 9.94 -4.91
C ARG A 14 19.32 9.14 -3.60
N GLY A 15 18.62 8.01 -3.58
CA GLY A 15 18.55 7.13 -2.40
C GLY A 15 17.59 7.60 -1.29
N SER A 16 16.88 8.72 -1.47
CA SER A 16 15.97 9.27 -0.44
C SER A 16 14.64 8.50 -0.26
N GLY A 17 14.53 7.27 -0.78
CA GLY A 17 13.35 6.42 -0.58
C GLY A 17 12.08 6.77 -1.38
N LYS A 18 12.14 7.68 -2.36
CA LYS A 18 10.94 8.08 -3.13
C LYS A 18 10.23 6.92 -3.81
N SER A 19 11.00 6.10 -4.52
CA SER A 19 10.49 4.89 -5.19
C SER A 19 10.05 3.83 -4.19
N SER A 20 10.60 3.84 -2.96
CA SER A 20 10.22 2.92 -1.89
C SER A 20 8.76 3.12 -1.49
N VAL A 21 8.28 4.37 -1.40
CA VAL A 21 6.88 4.67 -1.10
C VAL A 21 5.93 4.00 -2.11
N LEU A 22 6.21 4.15 -3.41
CA LEU A 22 5.41 3.52 -4.46
C LEU A 22 5.49 1.99 -4.41
N ARG A 23 6.66 1.44 -4.06
CA ARG A 23 6.82 -0.02 -3.90
C ARG A 23 6.04 -0.56 -2.71
N PHE A 24 5.95 0.16 -1.61
CA PHE A 24 5.11 -0.25 -0.47
C PHE A 24 3.63 -0.25 -0.84
N ILE A 25 3.15 0.81 -1.49
CA ILE A 25 1.76 0.86 -1.98
C ILE A 25 1.48 -0.32 -2.90
N ARG A 26 2.36 -0.55 -3.90
CA ARG A 26 2.22 -1.69 -4.81
C ARG A 26 2.19 -3.04 -4.08
N GLY A 27 3.08 -3.23 -3.11
CA GLY A 27 3.19 -4.47 -2.35
C GLY A 27 1.96 -4.75 -1.47
N VAL A 28 1.40 -3.73 -0.82
CA VAL A 28 0.17 -3.88 -0.01
C VAL A 28 -1.01 -4.34 -0.86
N PHE A 29 -1.17 -3.76 -2.05
CA PHE A 29 -2.27 -4.12 -2.94
C PHE A 29 -1.96 -5.30 -3.89
N ASN A 30 -0.76 -5.88 -3.80
CA ASN A 30 -0.25 -6.91 -4.71
C ASN A 30 -0.48 -6.58 -6.21
N ARG A 31 -0.39 -5.29 -6.59
CA ARG A 31 -0.69 -4.82 -7.95
C ARG A 31 0.54 -4.93 -8.84
N THR A 32 0.85 -6.15 -9.25
CA THR A 32 2.04 -6.48 -10.06
C THR A 32 1.71 -6.92 -11.49
N THR A 33 0.42 -6.98 -11.86
CA THR A 33 -0.04 -7.38 -13.19
C THR A 33 0.48 -6.46 -14.30
N ASP A 34 0.63 -5.16 -14.02
CA ASP A 34 1.21 -4.18 -14.96
C ASP A 34 2.72 -4.36 -15.18
N LEU A 35 3.37 -5.18 -14.35
CA LEU A 35 4.79 -5.56 -14.48
C LEU A 35 4.96 -6.90 -15.22
N GLU A 36 3.88 -7.55 -15.63
CA GLU A 36 3.95 -8.79 -16.42
C GLU A 36 4.69 -8.52 -17.74
N GLY A 37 5.74 -9.32 -18.01
CA GLY A 37 6.66 -9.11 -19.13
C GLY A 37 7.85 -8.20 -18.82
N LEU A 38 7.88 -7.51 -17.67
CA LEU A 38 9.02 -6.73 -17.18
C LEU A 38 9.75 -7.48 -16.07
N ASN A 39 10.28 -8.66 -16.40
CA ASN A 39 10.81 -9.64 -15.43
C ASN A 39 11.81 -9.07 -14.42
N GLU A 40 12.75 -8.22 -14.86
CA GLU A 40 13.73 -7.61 -13.96
C GLU A 40 13.11 -6.61 -12.98
N ILE A 41 12.12 -5.82 -13.44
CA ILE A 41 11.42 -4.85 -12.58
C ILE A 41 10.55 -5.59 -11.56
N LEU A 42 9.84 -6.63 -12.00
CA LEU A 42 9.03 -7.47 -11.13
C LEU A 42 9.90 -8.16 -10.07
N LYS A 43 11.05 -8.71 -10.49
CA LYS A 43 12.03 -9.32 -9.59
C LYS A 43 12.54 -8.31 -8.57
N ASP A 44 12.96 -7.12 -9.00
CA ASP A 44 13.46 -6.08 -8.09
C ASP A 44 12.38 -5.57 -7.12
N HIS A 45 11.11 -5.52 -7.55
CA HIS A 45 9.99 -5.24 -6.66
C HIS A 45 9.80 -6.33 -5.61
N ASN A 46 9.77 -7.60 -6.01
CA ASN A 46 9.60 -8.73 -5.10
C ASN A 46 10.79 -8.87 -4.14
N GLU A 47 12.01 -8.61 -4.61
CA GLU A 47 13.20 -8.62 -3.78
C GLU A 47 13.21 -7.49 -2.75
N PHE A 48 12.58 -6.36 -3.07
CA PHE A 48 12.40 -5.22 -2.18
C PHE A 48 11.28 -5.47 -1.15
N TYR A 49 10.06 -5.80 -1.60
CA TYR A 49 8.87 -5.96 -0.76
C TYR A 49 8.78 -7.39 -0.21
N GLN A 50 9.73 -7.73 0.65
CA GLN A 50 9.72 -8.97 1.40
C GLN A 50 10.40 -8.78 2.75
N ARG A 51 10.18 -9.73 3.65
CA ARG A 51 10.90 -9.80 4.91
C ARG A 51 12.39 -10.01 4.63
N GLU A 52 13.22 -9.27 5.35
CA GLU A 52 14.67 -9.35 5.20
C GLU A 52 15.13 -10.81 5.38
N ASN A 53 15.83 -11.36 4.39
CA ASN A 53 16.30 -12.74 4.43
C ASN A 53 17.79 -12.88 4.08
N GLY A 54 18.46 -13.76 4.84
CA GLY A 54 19.74 -14.37 4.50
C GLY A 54 20.89 -13.45 4.06
N ARG A 55 21.82 -14.04 3.31
CA ARG A 55 22.91 -13.36 2.61
C ARG A 55 22.82 -13.68 1.11
N PRO A 56 22.85 -12.68 0.22
CA PRO A 56 22.86 -11.24 0.50
C PRO A 56 21.54 -10.79 1.14
N LYS A 57 21.61 -9.77 2.02
CA LYS A 57 20.44 -9.19 2.67
C LYS A 57 19.54 -8.56 1.60
N LYS A 58 18.41 -9.21 1.31
CA LYS A 58 17.34 -8.70 0.44
C LYS A 58 16.09 -8.51 1.29
N GLY A 59 15.18 -7.64 0.84
CA GLY A 59 13.99 -7.26 1.60
C GLY A 59 14.24 -6.07 2.53
N VAL A 60 13.22 -5.23 2.72
CA VAL A 60 13.27 -4.07 3.61
C VAL A 60 12.31 -4.17 4.80
N LEU A 61 11.57 -5.28 4.90
CA LEU A 61 10.56 -5.49 5.94
C LEU A 61 11.13 -6.37 7.06
N ASN A 62 10.64 -6.17 8.29
CA ASN A 62 10.89 -7.04 9.44
C ASN A 62 9.57 -7.59 9.99
N GLU A 63 9.65 -8.46 11.00
CA GLU A 63 8.48 -9.11 11.62
C GLU A 63 7.49 -8.15 12.27
N ASN A 64 7.95 -6.95 12.68
CA ASN A 64 7.12 -5.94 13.32
C ASN A 64 6.66 -4.85 12.33
N THR A 65 6.90 -5.04 11.03
CA THR A 65 6.54 -4.04 10.03
C THR A 65 5.03 -3.99 9.85
N VAL A 66 4.49 -2.79 10.00
CA VAL A 66 3.10 -2.46 9.72
C VAL A 66 3.08 -1.40 8.63
N ILE A 67 2.26 -1.61 7.61
CA ILE A 67 2.05 -0.60 6.56
C ILE A 67 0.58 -0.20 6.59
N GLU A 68 0.34 1.07 6.86
CA GLU A 68 -0.99 1.67 6.84
C GLU A 68 -1.15 2.54 5.60
N ILE A 69 -2.25 2.35 4.89
CA ILE A 69 -2.64 3.15 3.73
C ILE A 69 -4.07 3.59 3.95
N GLU A 70 -4.26 4.90 4.13
CA GLU A 70 -5.58 5.50 4.15
C GLU A 70 -5.96 6.02 2.75
N PHE A 71 -7.23 6.18 2.45
CA PHE A 71 -7.67 7.03 1.34
C PHE A 71 -9.14 7.37 1.47
N ASN A 72 -9.54 8.46 0.84
CA ASN A 72 -10.93 8.87 0.77
C ASN A 72 -11.56 8.34 -0.53
N ARG A 73 -12.74 7.75 -0.44
CA ARG A 73 -13.57 7.39 -1.59
C ARG A 73 -15.03 7.71 -1.27
N SER A 74 -15.70 8.44 -2.15
CA SER A 74 -17.11 8.84 -1.97
C SER A 74 -17.35 9.49 -0.59
N ASN A 75 -16.46 10.40 -0.18
CA ASN A 75 -16.45 11.08 1.12
C ASN A 75 -16.32 10.17 2.35
N THR A 76 -15.92 8.91 2.14
CA THR A 76 -15.67 7.96 3.21
C THR A 76 -14.18 7.66 3.27
N LEU A 77 -13.59 7.76 4.46
CA LEU A 77 -12.21 7.34 4.68
C LEU A 77 -12.13 5.83 4.86
N HIS A 78 -11.19 5.20 4.17
CA HIS A 78 -10.88 3.78 4.29
C HIS A 78 -9.42 3.63 4.70
N LYS A 79 -9.11 2.57 5.44
CA LYS A 79 -7.76 2.25 5.90
C LYS A 79 -7.44 0.79 5.67
N PHE A 80 -6.23 0.56 5.18
CA PHE A 80 -5.67 -0.74 4.85
C PHE A 80 -4.45 -0.91 5.73
N THR A 81 -4.48 -1.91 6.59
CA THR A 81 -3.38 -2.20 7.52
C THR A 81 -2.80 -3.55 7.16
N ALA A 82 -1.61 -3.53 6.55
CA ALA A 82 -0.83 -4.72 6.25
C ALA A 82 0.06 -5.08 7.43
N THR A 83 -0.04 -6.34 7.90
CA THR A 83 0.73 -6.89 9.01
C THR A 83 1.23 -8.29 8.66
N ASN A 84 2.13 -8.84 9.51
CA ASN A 84 2.70 -10.17 9.33
C ASN A 84 3.28 -10.39 7.91
N ILE A 85 3.83 -9.32 7.32
CA ILE A 85 4.23 -9.29 5.92
C ILE A 85 5.46 -10.17 5.74
N LYS A 86 5.37 -11.14 4.85
CA LYS A 86 6.52 -11.90 4.34
C LYS A 86 6.85 -11.47 2.92
N ASN A 87 5.83 -11.23 2.10
CA ASN A 87 5.91 -10.66 0.75
C ASN A 87 4.50 -10.18 0.31
N ALA A 88 4.34 -9.77 -0.95
CA ALA A 88 3.07 -9.25 -1.46
C ALA A 88 1.92 -10.27 -1.49
N THR A 89 2.21 -11.57 -1.56
CA THR A 89 1.20 -12.65 -1.61
C THR A 89 0.99 -13.36 -0.27
N ASP A 90 1.89 -13.17 0.71
CA ASP A 90 1.81 -13.72 2.06
C ASP A 90 1.94 -12.59 3.09
N GLN A 91 0.78 -12.00 3.40
CA GLN A 91 0.58 -10.92 4.36
C GLN A 91 -0.87 -10.92 4.85
N GLN A 92 -1.11 -10.30 6.00
CA GLN A 92 -2.46 -10.09 6.52
C GLN A 92 -2.90 -8.66 6.24
N ILE A 93 -4.04 -8.50 5.58
CA ILE A 93 -4.63 -7.18 5.30
C ILE A 93 -5.91 -7.02 6.10
N LYS A 94 -5.93 -6.02 6.99
CA LYS A 94 -7.15 -5.54 7.63
C LYS A 94 -7.68 -4.33 6.87
N ILE A 95 -8.99 -4.28 6.64
CA ILE A 95 -9.66 -3.17 5.97
C ILE A 95 -10.65 -2.56 6.94
N GLU A 96 -10.63 -1.24 7.06
CA GLU A 96 -11.54 -0.51 7.93
C GLU A 96 -12.15 0.69 7.18
N LYS A 97 -13.41 1.00 7.49
CA LYS A 97 -14.13 2.19 7.03
C LYS A 97 -14.33 3.12 8.22
N TYR A 98 -14.01 4.40 8.04
CA TYR A 98 -14.29 5.39 9.07
C TYR A 98 -15.77 5.78 9.04
N ASN A 99 -16.43 5.67 10.19
CA ASN A 99 -17.79 6.10 10.40
C ASN A 99 -17.79 7.48 11.05
N THR A 100 -18.24 8.48 10.31
CA THR A 100 -18.25 9.88 10.77
C THR A 100 -19.22 10.14 11.91
N ASP A 101 -20.29 9.35 12.00
CA ASP A 101 -21.35 9.55 12.99
C ASP A 101 -20.91 9.05 14.37
N THR A 102 -20.20 7.92 14.39
CA THR A 102 -19.71 7.29 15.62
C THR A 102 -18.24 7.60 15.91
N SER A 103 -17.52 8.20 14.95
CA SER A 103 -16.08 8.51 15.02
C SER A 103 -15.18 7.30 15.26
N ILE A 104 -15.60 6.11 14.80
CA ILE A 104 -14.85 4.84 14.94
C ILE A 104 -14.57 4.21 13.57
N TRP A 105 -13.62 3.28 13.56
CA TRP A 105 -13.28 2.45 12.40
C TRP A 105 -14.06 1.14 12.45
N ASP A 106 -14.91 0.92 11.45
CA ASP A 106 -15.69 -0.30 11.27
C ASP A 106 -14.93 -1.25 10.33
N GLU A 107 -14.65 -2.48 10.79
CA GLU A 107 -13.94 -3.47 9.98
C GLU A 107 -14.80 -3.99 8.83
N ILE A 108 -14.19 -4.11 7.65
CA ILE A 108 -14.83 -4.62 6.43
C ILE A 108 -14.32 -6.05 6.20
N SER A 109 -15.23 -7.02 6.23
CA SER A 109 -14.91 -8.44 6.03
C SER A 109 -15.21 -8.97 4.62
N ASP A 110 -15.67 -8.11 3.70
CA ASP A 110 -16.05 -8.51 2.34
C ASP A 110 -14.84 -8.90 1.49
N VAL A 111 -14.84 -10.16 1.03
CA VAL A 111 -13.72 -10.81 0.32
C VAL A 111 -13.41 -10.14 -1.05
N GLY A 112 -14.35 -9.38 -1.63
CA GLY A 112 -14.17 -8.65 -2.90
C GLY A 112 -13.99 -7.14 -2.75
N TYR A 113 -13.85 -6.63 -1.52
CA TYR A 113 -13.76 -5.19 -1.28
C TYR A 113 -12.52 -4.55 -1.91
N MET A 114 -11.43 -5.33 -2.03
CA MET A 114 -10.20 -4.93 -2.74
C MET A 114 -10.45 -4.67 -4.23
N ASP A 115 -11.21 -5.55 -4.88
CA ASP A 115 -11.50 -5.50 -6.31
C ASP A 115 -12.40 -4.31 -6.65
N PHE A 116 -13.20 -3.84 -5.69
CA PHE A 116 -13.97 -2.61 -5.83
C PHE A 116 -13.06 -1.40 -6.10
N PHE A 117 -11.79 -1.43 -5.68
CA PHE A 117 -10.77 -0.39 -6.00
C PHE A 117 -10.05 -0.61 -7.33
N GLU A 118 -10.36 -1.67 -8.06
CA GLU A 118 -9.81 -1.97 -9.38
C GLU A 118 -10.56 -1.21 -10.48
N PHE A 119 -11.88 -1.04 -10.32
CA PHE A 119 -12.71 -0.32 -11.29
C PHE A 119 -12.63 1.19 -11.10
N GLY A 120 -11.65 1.79 -11.75
CA GLY A 120 -11.58 3.23 -11.95
C GLY A 120 -12.65 3.70 -12.91
N ASP A 121 -13.74 4.25 -12.39
CA ASP A 121 -14.47 5.33 -13.07
C ASP A 121 -14.47 6.55 -12.14
N HIS A 122 -13.66 7.53 -12.52
CA HIS A 122 -13.64 8.91 -12.02
C HIS A 122 -13.78 9.12 -10.50
N CYS A 123 -12.80 8.69 -9.70
CA CYS A 123 -12.77 9.04 -8.28
C CYS A 123 -11.73 10.14 -7.99
N LYS A 124 -12.22 11.33 -7.64
CA LYS A 124 -11.42 12.47 -7.18
C LYS A 124 -10.92 12.19 -5.75
N THR A 125 -9.63 12.45 -5.54
CA THR A 125 -8.96 12.62 -4.23
C THR A 125 -8.64 11.34 -3.45
N HIS A 126 -7.37 10.94 -3.46
CA HIS A 126 -6.82 9.91 -2.56
C HIS A 126 -5.91 10.57 -1.52
N HIS A 127 -6.17 10.33 -0.23
CA HIS A 127 -5.34 10.79 0.89
C HIS A 127 -4.66 9.59 1.55
N ILE A 128 -3.44 9.23 1.12
CA ILE A 128 -2.67 8.13 1.71
C ILE A 128 -1.80 8.63 2.86
N ASN A 129 -2.18 8.29 4.09
CA ASN A 129 -1.42 8.59 5.31
C ASN A 129 -0.45 7.44 5.64
N PHE A 130 0.75 7.79 6.13
CA PHE A 130 1.77 6.87 6.67
C PHE A 130 2.25 7.45 8.01
N THR A 131 2.32 6.62 9.04
CA THR A 131 2.82 6.95 10.38
C THR A 131 4.19 6.25 10.59
N PRO A 132 5.23 6.96 11.08
CA PRO A 132 6.58 6.40 11.26
C PRO A 132 6.69 5.43 12.44
#